data_AF-A0A413S1Q3-F1
#
_entry.id   AF-A0A413S1Q3-F1
#
_cell.length_a   1.000
_cell.length_b   1.000
_cell.length_c   1.000
_cell.angle_alpha   90.00
_cell.angle_beta   90.00
_cell.angle_gamma   90.00
#
_symmetry.space_group_name_H-M   'P 1'
#
loop_
_entity.id
_entity.type
_entity.pdbx_description
1 polymer ?
#
loop_
_entity_poly.entity_id
_entity_poly.type
_entity_poly.pdbx_seq_one_letter_code
_entity_poly.pdbx_strand_id
1 'polypeptide(L)'
;MSFNWYRGRQLQEATLANGNRVTYKYNEDGLRTYKDTEKTTSTYEWDETKLIRKTVTYKKTGKKYDIWYMYDSGNNVIGFEYSQLSEINETLKTTRIYYENNTFI
;
A
#
# COMPACT_ATOMS: atom_id res chain seq x y z
N MET A 1 23.02 -8.66 3.97
CA MET A 1 21.72 -8.43 3.31
C MET A 1 21.42 -9.63 2.44
N SER A 2 20.15 -10.06 2.35
CA SER A 2 19.73 -11.20 1.52
C SER A 2 18.35 -10.98 0.93
N PHE A 3 18.07 -11.65 -0.19
CA PHE A 3 16.82 -11.55 -0.94
C PHE A 3 16.32 -12.94 -1.29
N ASN A 4 15.04 -13.20 -1.03
CA ASN A 4 14.36 -14.42 -1.41
C ASN A 4 13.27 -14.09 -2.44
N TRP A 5 13.28 -14.80 -3.56
CA TRP A 5 12.43 -14.52 -4.72
C TRP A 5 11.44 -15.67 -4.95
N TYR A 6 10.18 -15.32 -5.14
CA TYR A 6 9.09 -16.19 -5.55
C TYR A 6 8.90 -16.11 -7.08
N ARG A 7 8.61 -17.26 -7.71
CA ARG A 7 8.40 -17.39 -9.17
C ARG A 7 9.47 -16.70 -10.02
N GLY A 8 10.72 -16.69 -9.53
CA GLY A 8 11.90 -16.16 -10.22
C GLY A 8 12.00 -14.64 -10.37
N ARG A 9 10.94 -13.86 -10.07
CA ARG A 9 10.93 -12.40 -10.28
C ARG A 9 10.26 -11.56 -9.19
N GLN A 10 9.53 -12.18 -8.26
CA GLN A 10 8.79 -11.46 -7.23
C GLN A 10 9.53 -11.55 -5.91
N LEU A 11 9.95 -10.42 -5.35
CA LEU A 11 10.62 -10.42 -4.05
C LEU A 11 9.65 -10.86 -2.96
N GLN A 12 9.89 -12.02 -2.34
CA GLN A 12 9.05 -12.57 -1.27
C GLN A 12 9.53 -12.11 0.10
N GLU A 13 10.84 -12.09 0.32
CA GLU A 13 11.45 -11.64 1.57
C GLU A 13 12.78 -10.93 1.30
N ALA A 14 13.08 -9.88 2.06
CA ALA A 14 14.41 -9.30 2.14
C ALA A 14 14.84 -9.16 3.61
N THR A 15 16.09 -9.54 3.90
CA THR A 15 16.75 -9.22 5.17
C THR A 15 17.70 -8.06 4.96
N LEU A 16 17.41 -6.93 5.59
CA LEU A 16 18.16 -5.68 5.49
C LEU A 16 19.50 -5.76 6.24
N ALA A 17 20.38 -4.79 6.02
CA ALA A 17 21.71 -4.75 6.67
C ALA A 17 21.63 -4.70 8.20
N ASN A 18 20.58 -4.10 8.74
CA ASN A 18 20.32 -4.04 10.18
C ASN A 18 19.61 -5.29 10.74
N GLY A 19 19.49 -6.36 9.95
CA GLY A 19 18.82 -7.61 10.34
C GLY A 19 17.30 -7.59 10.21
N ASN A 20 16.68 -6.43 9.95
CA ASN A 20 15.23 -6.35 9.80
C ASN A 20 14.74 -7.10 8.57
N ARG A 21 13.59 -7.75 8.70
CA ARG A 21 12.92 -8.44 7.60
C ARG A 21 11.82 -7.59 6.99
N VAL A 22 11.65 -7.75 5.68
CA VAL A 22 10.52 -7.25 4.93
C VAL A 22 9.95 -8.42 4.12
N THR A 23 8.66 -8.72 4.28
CA THR A 23 8.00 -9.81 3.55
C THR A 23 6.89 -9.28 2.66
N TYR A 24 6.59 -10.02 1.60
CA TYR A 24 5.59 -9.66 0.59
C TYR A 24 4.77 -10.89 0.20
N LYS A 25 3.48 -10.67 -0.11
CA LYS A 25 2.63 -11.65 -0.78
C LYS A 25 2.00 -11.05 -2.02
N TYR A 26 1.64 -11.92 -2.96
CA TYR A 26 1.13 -11.57 -4.26
C TYR A 26 -0.10 -12.43 -4.59
N ASN A 27 -1.04 -11.90 -5.38
CA ASN A 27 -2.13 -12.69 -5.96
C ASN A 27 -1.63 -13.52 -7.16
N GLU A 28 -2.55 -14.22 -7.83
CA GLU A 28 -2.23 -15.09 -8.96
C GLU A 28 -1.67 -14.34 -10.18
N ASP A 29 -2.18 -13.12 -10.43
CA ASP A 29 -1.70 -12.18 -11.45
C ASP A 29 -0.33 -11.57 -11.12
N GLY A 30 0.13 -11.78 -9.88
CA GLY A 30 1.40 -11.30 -9.40
C GLY A 30 1.41 -9.86 -8.91
N LEU A 31 0.24 -9.29 -8.64
CA LEU A 31 0.05 -8.02 -7.96
C LEU A 31 0.24 -8.21 -6.45
N ARG A 32 0.91 -7.26 -5.80
CA ARG A 32 1.22 -7.35 -4.37
C ARG A 32 -0.06 -7.19 -3.56
N THR A 33 -0.37 -8.13 -2.66
CA THR A 33 -1.56 -8.08 -1.77
C THR A 33 -1.19 -7.80 -0.33
N TYR A 34 0.07 -8.01 0.05
CA TYR A 34 0.54 -7.84 1.42
C TYR A 34 2.00 -7.37 1.47
N LYS A 35 2.32 -6.56 2.46
CA LYS A 35 3.69 -6.21 2.87
C LYS A 35 3.77 -6.18 4.38
N ASP A 36 4.80 -6.79 4.93
CA ASP A 36 5.12 -6.68 6.35
C ASP A 36 6.53 -6.16 6.56
N THR A 37 6.68 -5.28 7.53
CA THR A 37 7.96 -4.74 8.00
C THR A 37 7.97 -4.77 9.53
N GLU A 38 9.10 -4.44 10.14
CA GLU A 38 9.18 -4.24 11.59
C GLU A 38 8.15 -3.20 12.10
N LYS A 39 7.91 -2.12 11.33
CA LYS A 39 7.11 -0.97 11.79
C LYS A 39 5.64 -1.06 11.39
N THR A 40 5.37 -1.60 10.21
CA THR A 40 4.04 -1.57 9.60
C THR A 40 3.69 -2.85 8.88
N THR A 41 2.39 -3.11 8.82
CA THR A 41 1.78 -4.08 7.91
C THR A 41 0.94 -3.31 6.90
N SER A 42 0.92 -3.73 5.64
CA SER A 42 0.10 -3.14 4.59
C SER A 42 -0.63 -4.21 3.79
N THR A 43 -1.91 -3.97 3.50
CA THR A 43 -2.71 -4.73 2.55
C THR A 43 -3.06 -3.88 1.35
N TYR A 44 -3.23 -4.53 0.21
CA TYR A 44 -3.44 -3.88 -1.08
C TYR A 44 -4.60 -4.58 -1.79
N GLU A 45 -5.56 -3.80 -2.25
CA GLU A 45 -6.73 -4.27 -2.98
C GLU A 45 -6.70 -3.72 -4.40
N TRP A 46 -6.97 -4.59 -5.36
CA TRP A 46 -6.84 -4.30 -6.78
C TRP A 46 -8.18 -4.53 -7.48
N ASP A 47 -8.48 -3.66 -8.43
CA ASP A 47 -9.52 -3.84 -9.44
C ASP A 47 -8.81 -4.11 -10.77
N GLU A 48 -8.86 -5.37 -11.23
CA GLU A 48 -7.98 -5.89 -12.29
C GLU A 48 -6.50 -5.57 -11.98
N THR A 49 -5.87 -4.66 -12.72
CA THR A 49 -4.49 -4.21 -12.52
C THR A 49 -4.38 -2.85 -11.82
N LYS A 50 -5.49 -2.26 -11.39
CA LYS A 50 -5.55 -0.94 -10.75
C LYS A 50 -5.54 -1.08 -9.23
N LEU A 51 -4.60 -0.42 -8.56
CA LEU A 51 -4.56 -0.38 -7.10
C LEU A 51 -5.64 0.57 -6.59
N ILE A 52 -6.76 0.05 -6.11
CA ILE A 52 -7.88 0.91 -5.66
C ILE A 52 -7.74 1.30 -4.19
N ARG A 53 -7.10 0.45 -3.37
CA ARG A 53 -7.03 0.68 -1.93
C ARG A 53 -5.78 0.10 -1.31
N LYS A 54 -5.26 0.81 -0.31
CA LYS A 54 -4.17 0.36 0.55
C LYS A 54 -4.48 0.69 2.00
N THR A 55 -4.47 -0.32 2.85
CA THR A 55 -4.53 -0.14 4.30
C THR A 55 -3.14 -0.29 4.90
N VAL A 56 -2.76 0.59 5.84
CA VAL A 56 -1.49 0.55 6.58
C VAL A 56 -1.77 0.53 8.07
N THR A 57 -1.25 -0.47 8.77
CA THR A 57 -1.30 -0.56 10.24
C THR A 57 0.09 -0.33 10.82
N TYR A 58 0.21 0.64 11.72
CA TYR A 58 1.43 0.87 12.51
C TYR A 58 1.44 -0.03 13.73
N LYS A 59 2.36 -1.00 13.77
CA LYS A 59 2.38 -2.05 14.79
C LYS A 59 2.55 -1.51 16.21
N LYS A 60 3.37 -0.47 16.38
CA LYS A 60 3.65 0.14 17.69
C LYS A 60 2.43 0.84 18.31
N THR A 61 1.60 1.48 17.48
CA THR A 61 0.51 2.34 17.96
C THR A 61 -0.88 1.76 17.70
N GLY A 62 -0.98 0.68 16.93
CA GLY A 62 -2.25 0.16 16.42
C GLY A 62 -2.92 1.06 15.38
N LYS A 63 -2.40 2.27 15.12
CA LYS A 63 -3.02 3.23 14.20
C LYS A 63 -3.11 2.65 12.80
N LYS A 64 -4.31 2.70 12.25
CA LYS A 64 -4.63 2.19 10.92
C LYS A 64 -4.99 3.35 10.01
N TYR A 65 -4.47 3.33 8.80
CA TYR A 65 -4.75 4.32 7.77
C TYR A 65 -5.27 3.60 6.54
N ASP A 66 -6.39 4.06 6.02
CA ASP A 66 -7.00 3.58 4.79
C ASP A 66 -6.78 4.59 3.68
N ILE A 67 -6.28 4.14 2.54
CA ILE A 67 -5.91 5.00 1.42
C ILE A 67 -6.65 4.51 0.19
N TRP A 68 -7.52 5.34 -0.36
CA TRP A 68 -8.26 5.10 -1.59
C TRP A 68 -7.64 5.89 -2.74
N TYR A 69 -7.34 5.21 -3.84
CA TYR A 69 -6.78 5.85 -5.03
C TYR A 69 -7.89 6.28 -5.98
N MET A 70 -7.79 7.51 -6.49
CA MET A 70 -8.74 8.09 -7.43
C MET A 70 -8.14 8.10 -8.83
N TYR A 71 -8.99 7.81 -9.81
CA TYR A 71 -8.59 7.69 -11.21
C TYR A 71 -9.44 8.59 -12.09
N ASP A 72 -8.85 9.13 -13.16
CA ASP A 72 -9.60 9.76 -14.25
C ASP A 72 -10.17 8.70 -15.22
N SER A 73 -10.88 9.17 -16.25
CA SER A 73 -11.41 8.31 -17.32
C SER A 73 -10.33 7.64 -18.17
N GLY A 74 -9.09 8.14 -18.14
CA GLY A 74 -7.93 7.59 -18.81
C GLY A 74 -7.17 6.53 -17.99
N ASN A 75 -7.69 6.16 -16.81
CA ASN A 75 -7.05 5.27 -15.84
C ASN A 75 -5.74 5.81 -15.24
N ASN A 76 -5.54 7.13 -15.27
CA ASN A 76 -4.41 7.75 -14.57
C ASN A 76 -4.79 8.02 -13.11
N VAL A 77 -3.87 7.77 -12.18
CA VAL A 77 -4.07 8.15 -10.77
C VAL A 77 -4.04 9.68 -10.69
N ILE A 78 -5.15 10.28 -10.27
CA ILE A 78 -5.28 11.75 -10.12
C ILE A 78 -5.22 12.21 -8.66
N GLY A 79 -5.14 11.26 -7.73
CA GLY A 79 -5.02 11.57 -6.32
C GLY A 79 -5.34 10.40 -5.44
N PHE A 80 -5.46 10.68 -4.14
CA PHE A 80 -5.89 9.72 -3.15
C PHE A 80 -6.66 10.39 -2.02
N GLU A 81 -7.54 9.63 -1.41
CA GLU A 81 -8.12 9.95 -0.12
C GLU A 81 -7.42 9.10 0.94
N TYR A 82 -7.02 9.71 2.06
CA TYR A 82 -6.51 8.96 3.19
C TYR A 82 -7.34 9.24 4.44
N SER A 83 -7.61 8.17 5.18
CA SER A 83 -8.46 8.18 6.35
C SER A 83 -7.76 7.47 7.50
N GLN A 84 -7.76 8.05 8.70
CA GLN A 84 -7.37 7.30 9.90
C GLN A 84 -8.57 6.48 10.38
N LEU A 85 -8.39 5.18 10.55
CA LEU A 85 -9.40 4.28 11.09
C LEU A 85 -9.23 4.12 12.61
N SER A 86 -10.35 3.99 13.32
CA SER A 86 -10.42 3.58 14.72
C SER A 86 -10.25 2.06 14.85
N GLU A 87 -10.12 1.57 16.08
CA GLU A 87 -10.04 0.13 16.38
C GLU A 87 -11.28 -0.64 15.93
N ILE A 88 -12.44 0.02 15.87
CA ILE A 88 -13.70 -0.55 15.36
C ILE A 88 -13.93 -0.28 13.86
N ASN A 89 -12.86 0.08 13.11
CA ASN A 89 -12.89 0.43 11.69
C ASN A 89 -13.82 1.61 11.33
N GLU A 90 -14.13 2.47 12.28
CA GLU A 90 -14.80 3.74 11.98
C GLU A 90 -13.79 4.78 11.53
N THR A 91 -14.19 5.66 10.61
CA THR A 91 -13.33 6.73 10.11
C THR A 91 -13.23 7.87 11.13
N LEU A 92 -12.02 8.12 11.65
CA LEU A 92 -11.76 9.18 12.62
C LEU A 92 -11.47 10.53 11.96
N LYS A 93 -10.79 10.51 10.81
CA LYS A 93 -10.41 11.69 10.04
C LYS A 93 -10.18 11.30 8.60
N THR A 94 -10.63 12.12 7.66
CA THR A 94 -10.41 11.95 6.23
C THR A 94 -9.75 13.19 5.64
N THR A 95 -8.87 13.01 4.67
CA THR A 95 -8.26 14.09 3.90
C THR A 95 -8.06 13.60 2.47
N ARG A 96 -8.45 14.45 1.52
CA ARG A 96 -8.34 14.16 0.10
C ARG A 96 -7.26 15.02 -0.52
N ILE A 97 -6.40 14.39 -1.33
CA ILE A 97 -5.28 15.03 -2.00
C ILE A 97 -5.39 14.70 -3.48
N TYR A 98 -5.38 15.72 -4.32
CA TYR A 98 -5.29 15.59 -5.76
C TYR A 98 -3.86 15.90 -6.17
N TYR A 99 -3.34 15.16 -7.14
CA TYR A 99 -2.07 15.53 -7.75
C TYR A 99 -2.29 16.80 -8.56
N GLU A 100 -1.48 17.83 -8.30
CA GLU A 100 -1.54 19.05 -9.09
C GLU A 100 -1.20 18.70 -10.55
N ASN A 101 -2.11 19.01 -11.45
CA ASN A 101 -1.76 19.07 -12.87
C ASN A 101 -0.82 20.27 -13.03
N ASN A 102 0.48 20.04 -13.04
CA ASN A 102 1.44 21.00 -13.58
C ASN A 102 1.20 21.11 -15.09
N THR A 103 0.13 21.82 -15.44
CA THR A 103 -0.15 22.24 -16.81
C THR A 103 0.68 23.51 -17.01
N PHE A 104 1.97 23.36 -17.29
CA PHE A 104 2.70 24.44 -17.92
C PHE A 104 2.11 24.59 -19.33
N ILE A 105 1.71 25.83 -19.61
CA ILE A 105 0.99 26.37 -20.76
C ILE A 105 1.68 25.99 -22.08
#